data_AF-A0A484Y1Q5-F1
#
_entry.id   AF-A0A484Y1Q5-F1
#
_cell.length_a   1.000
_cell.length_b   1.000
_cell.length_c   1.000
_cell.angle_alpha   90.00
_cell.angle_beta   90.00
_cell.angle_gamma   90.00
#
_symmetry.space_group_name_H-M   'P 1'
#
loop_
_entity.id
_entity.type
_entity.pdbx_description
1 polymer ?
#
loop_
_entity_poly.entity_id
_entity_poly.type
_entity_poly.pdbx_seq_one_letter_code
_entity_poly.pdbx_strand_id
1 'polypeptide(L)'
;MVWRYGDHRAGGCDTAYPRRGWDAALSRRNARPLKDNKMRPRIAETAKTLWLIYVLLTVACALALWFAGMDAFDAIGHSFATIAIGGFSTHDASIGYFDSPTINTIIAIFLLISGCNYGLHFSLLSGRSLKVYWRDPEFRMFIGVQFSLVVICTLVLWFHNVYSSALMTINQAFFQVVSMATTAGFTTDSIAAGRSFCRYCFYVQLLSAVAPGQRAVA
;
A
#
# COMPACT_ATOMS: atom_id res chain seq x y z
N MET A 1 1.64 -28.58 9.71
CA MET A 1 1.72 -29.77 10.59
C MET A 1 2.89 -29.61 11.56
N VAL A 2 2.86 -28.66 12.51
CA VAL A 2 3.71 -28.66 13.72
C VAL A 2 2.94 -27.88 14.80
N TRP A 3 1.99 -28.55 15.43
CA TRP A 3 1.48 -28.19 16.75
C TRP A 3 1.63 -29.45 17.59
N ARG A 4 2.69 -29.52 18.39
CA ARG A 4 2.85 -30.49 19.46
C ARG A 4 3.85 -29.93 20.46
N TYR A 5 3.33 -29.15 21.41
CA TYR A 5 3.96 -29.05 22.72
C TYR A 5 2.95 -29.60 23.72
N GLY A 6 2.89 -30.93 23.77
CA GLY A 6 2.22 -31.66 24.83
C GLY A 6 3.20 -31.76 25.98
N ASP A 7 2.89 -31.04 27.06
CA ASP A 7 3.55 -31.19 28.34
C ASP A 7 3.06 -32.48 29.00
N HIS A 8 3.87 -33.53 28.86
CA HIS A 8 3.79 -34.75 29.65
C HIS A 8 5.22 -35.22 29.90
N ARG A 9 5.73 -34.96 31.11
CA ARG A 9 6.16 -35.99 32.07
C ARG A 9 6.97 -35.34 33.20
N ALA A 10 6.37 -35.34 34.38
CA ALA A 10 7.12 -35.54 35.61
C ALA A 10 7.77 -36.93 35.55
N GLY A 11 9.08 -36.99 35.81
CA GLY A 11 9.85 -38.23 35.84
C GLY A 11 11.31 -37.92 36.15
N GLY A 12 11.73 -38.25 37.37
CA GLY A 12 12.94 -37.76 38.03
C GLY A 12 14.26 -37.93 37.27
N CYS A 13 15.14 -36.94 37.47
CA CYS A 13 16.58 -37.14 37.59
C CYS A 13 17.17 -35.88 38.25
N ASP A 14 17.12 -35.81 39.58
CA ASP A 14 17.84 -34.80 40.36
C ASP A 14 19.34 -35.09 40.28
N THR A 15 19.99 -34.56 39.25
CA THR A 15 21.45 -34.45 39.22
C THR A 15 21.84 -33.04 39.64
N ALA A 16 22.65 -33.02 40.69
CA ALA A 16 23.12 -31.85 41.40
C ALA A 16 23.85 -30.86 40.47
N TYR A 17 23.24 -29.70 40.24
CA TYR A 17 23.94 -28.49 39.82
C TYR A 17 23.69 -27.39 40.87
N PRO A 18 24.72 -26.65 41.33
CA PRO A 18 24.55 -25.63 42.35
C PRO A 18 23.79 -24.42 41.76
N ARG A 19 22.46 -24.40 41.94
CA ARG A 19 21.57 -23.33 41.44
C ARG A 19 21.74 -21.96 42.12
N ARG A 20 22.59 -21.81 43.14
CA ARG A 20 22.66 -20.58 43.95
C ARG A 20 23.37 -19.38 43.30
N GLY A 21 24.09 -19.57 42.18
CA GLY A 21 24.81 -18.47 41.50
C GLY A 21 24.07 -17.84 40.31
N TRP A 22 23.23 -18.62 39.62
CA TRP A 22 22.61 -18.21 38.36
C TRP A 22 21.38 -17.33 38.55
N ASP A 23 20.63 -17.52 39.63
CA ASP A 23 19.44 -16.72 39.95
C ASP A 23 19.83 -15.28 40.31
N ALA A 24 20.96 -15.10 41.00
CA ALA A 24 21.52 -13.78 41.29
C ALA A 24 22.08 -13.08 40.04
N ALA A 25 22.65 -13.83 39.09
CA ALA A 25 23.17 -13.31 37.82
C ALA A 25 22.05 -12.98 36.81
N LEU A 26 20.94 -13.73 36.82
CA LEU A 26 19.74 -13.44 36.04
C LEU A 26 18.93 -12.27 36.63
N SER A 27 18.83 -12.19 37.96
CA SER A 27 18.15 -11.08 38.63
C SER A 27 18.87 -9.74 38.37
N ARG A 28 20.20 -9.72 38.31
CA ARG A 28 20.98 -8.53 37.91
C ARG A 28 20.83 -8.14 36.43
N ARG A 29 20.57 -9.09 35.53
CA ARG A 29 20.30 -8.79 34.11
C ARG A 29 18.89 -8.24 33.88
N ASN A 30 17.94 -8.65 34.71
CA ASN A 30 16.53 -8.26 34.59
C ASN A 30 16.18 -6.99 35.40
N ALA A 31 17.03 -6.58 36.34
CA ALA A 31 16.90 -5.33 37.10
C ALA A 31 17.34 -4.08 36.32
N ARG A 32 17.04 -4.01 35.01
CA ARG A 32 16.95 -2.70 34.37
C ARG A 32 15.66 -2.08 34.90
N PRO A 33 15.69 -0.88 35.53
CA PRO A 33 14.45 -0.20 35.84
C PRO A 33 13.77 0.06 34.51
N LEU A 34 12.72 -0.69 34.23
CA LEU A 34 11.73 -0.33 33.24
C LEU A 34 11.16 1.00 33.75
N LYS A 35 11.80 2.10 33.35
CA LYS A 35 11.19 3.43 33.32
C LYS A 35 10.12 3.38 32.24
N ASP A 36 9.11 2.56 32.48
CA ASP A 36 7.96 2.35 31.63
C ASP A 36 6.98 3.48 31.92
N ASN A 37 7.33 4.71 31.54
CA ASN A 37 6.39 5.83 31.53
C ASN A 37 6.83 7.06 30.70
N LYS A 38 7.76 6.90 29.76
CA LYS A 38 8.10 8.01 28.83
C LYS A 38 8.31 7.63 27.36
N MET A 39 8.18 6.34 27.01
CA MET A 39 8.30 5.86 25.62
C MET A 39 6.96 5.86 24.85
N ARG A 40 5.82 5.80 25.56
CA ARG A 40 4.46 5.82 24.98
C ARG A 40 3.96 7.17 24.41
N PRO A 41 4.35 8.37 24.91
CA PRO A 41 3.72 9.61 24.46
C PRO A 41 4.03 9.93 22.97
N ARG A 42 5.24 9.60 22.49
CA ARG A 42 5.60 9.84 21.08
C ARG A 42 4.88 8.93 20.09
N ILE A 43 4.53 7.71 20.51
CA ILE A 43 3.81 6.73 19.66
C ILE A 43 2.38 7.21 19.42
N ALA A 44 1.71 7.72 20.46
CA ALA A 44 0.37 8.28 20.37
C ALA A 44 0.33 9.54 19.48
N GLU A 45 1.34 10.42 19.59
CA GLU A 45 1.47 11.61 18.74
C GLU A 45 1.70 11.25 17.26
N THR A 46 2.55 10.25 16.99
CA THR A 46 2.73 9.76 15.61
C THR A 46 1.46 9.11 15.06
N ALA A 47 0.74 8.31 15.85
CA ALA A 47 -0.50 7.66 15.41
C ALA A 47 -1.59 8.68 15.09
N LYS A 48 -1.77 9.71 15.92
CA LYS A 48 -2.73 10.79 15.68
C LYS A 48 -2.43 11.53 14.38
N THR A 49 -1.14 11.72 14.09
CA THR A 49 -0.69 12.39 12.86
C THR A 49 -0.97 11.55 11.62
N LEU A 50 -0.65 10.24 11.65
CA LEU A 50 -0.98 9.34 10.55
C LEU A 50 -2.49 9.29 10.29
N TRP A 51 -3.28 9.20 11.37
CA TRP A 51 -4.74 9.19 11.27
C TRP A 51 -5.27 10.47 10.60
N LEU A 52 -4.74 11.63 10.97
CA LEU A 52 -5.13 12.90 10.35
C LEU A 52 -4.86 12.91 8.84
N ILE A 53 -3.69 12.43 8.41
CA ILE A 53 -3.33 12.33 6.98
C ILE A 53 -4.29 11.38 6.26
N TYR A 54 -4.59 10.22 6.85
CA TYR A 54 -5.50 9.23 6.27
C TYR A 54 -6.91 9.82 6.07
N VAL A 55 -7.47 10.47 7.09
CA VAL A 55 -8.80 11.10 7.01
C VAL A 55 -8.81 12.22 5.98
N LEU A 56 -7.80 13.09 5.97
CA LEU A 56 -7.70 14.19 5.01
C LEU A 56 -7.65 13.67 3.58
N LEU A 57 -6.84 12.65 3.32
CA LEU A 57 -6.69 12.07 1.99
C LEU A 57 -7.97 11.34 1.54
N THR A 58 -8.65 10.64 2.46
CA THR A 58 -9.92 9.96 2.18
C THR A 58 -11.01 10.97 1.81
N VAL A 59 -11.16 12.05 2.58
CA VAL A 59 -12.14 13.11 2.28
C VAL A 59 -11.81 13.81 0.95
N ALA A 60 -10.53 14.12 0.70
CA ALA A 60 -10.11 14.71 -0.57
C ALA A 60 -10.43 13.79 -1.76
N CYS A 61 -10.22 12.47 -1.61
CA CYS A 61 -10.55 11.48 -2.63
C CYS A 61 -12.07 11.38 -2.86
N ALA A 62 -12.86 11.29 -1.79
CA ALA A 62 -14.32 11.24 -1.88
C ALA A 62 -14.89 12.48 -2.58
N LEU A 63 -14.40 13.67 -2.25
CA LEU A 63 -14.82 14.92 -2.90
C LEU A 63 -14.44 14.94 -4.37
N ALA A 64 -13.22 14.52 -4.73
CA ALA A 64 -12.78 14.47 -6.11
C ALA A 64 -13.63 13.52 -6.96
N LEU A 65 -13.98 12.34 -6.41
CA LEU A 65 -14.86 11.36 -7.06
C LEU A 65 -16.30 11.86 -7.19
N TRP A 66 -16.79 12.58 -6.18
CA TRP A 66 -18.11 13.21 -6.23
C TRP A 66 -18.17 14.31 -7.30
N PHE A 67 -17.14 15.16 -7.41
CA PHE A 67 -17.03 16.14 -8.50
C PHE A 67 -16.90 15.49 -9.88
N ALA A 68 -16.38 14.27 -9.97
CA ALA A 68 -16.32 13.50 -11.21
C ALA A 68 -17.69 12.91 -11.62
N GLY A 69 -18.73 13.06 -10.78
CA GLY A 69 -20.10 12.67 -11.08
C GLY A 69 -20.54 11.32 -10.50
N MET A 70 -19.77 10.74 -9.57
CA MET A 70 -20.20 9.53 -8.85
C MET A 70 -21.26 9.86 -7.79
N ASP A 71 -22.16 8.91 -7.51
CA ASP A 71 -23.07 9.02 -6.37
C ASP A 71 -22.28 9.13 -5.05
N ALA A 72 -22.85 9.82 -4.05
CA ALA A 72 -22.17 10.05 -2.79
C ALA A 72 -21.81 8.74 -2.07
N PHE A 73 -22.66 7.71 -2.17
CA PHE A 73 -22.37 6.40 -1.56
C PHE A 73 -21.19 5.71 -2.25
N ASP A 74 -21.20 5.68 -3.58
CA ASP A 74 -20.13 5.08 -4.37
C ASP A 74 -18.80 5.82 -4.21
N ALA A 75 -18.84 7.16 -4.18
CA ALA A 75 -17.66 8.01 -3.98
C ALA A 75 -16.98 7.73 -2.63
N ILE A 76 -17.76 7.61 -1.55
CA ILE A 76 -17.22 7.29 -0.22
C ILE A 76 -16.65 5.86 -0.21
N GLY A 77 -17.39 4.87 -0.73
CA GLY A 77 -16.92 3.49 -0.79
C GLY A 77 -15.61 3.33 -1.55
N HIS A 78 -15.52 3.93 -2.74
CA HIS A 78 -14.31 3.89 -3.56
C HIS A 78 -13.16 4.68 -2.93
N SER A 79 -13.43 5.79 -2.22
CA SER A 79 -12.38 6.52 -1.51
C SER A 79 -11.70 5.68 -0.43
N PHE A 80 -12.48 4.95 0.38
CA PHE A 80 -11.93 4.07 1.41
C PHE A 80 -11.12 2.92 0.79
N ALA A 81 -11.65 2.30 -0.26
CA ALA A 81 -10.94 1.23 -0.97
C ALA A 81 -9.63 1.72 -1.62
N THR A 82 -9.61 2.95 -2.14
CA THR A 82 -8.43 3.54 -2.78
C THR A 82 -7.35 3.88 -1.75
N ILE A 83 -7.70 4.58 -0.66
CA ILE A 83 -6.70 4.97 0.34
C ILE A 83 -6.19 3.76 1.12
N ALA A 84 -7.05 2.77 1.40
CA ALA A 84 -6.62 1.52 2.04
C ALA A 84 -5.89 0.56 1.10
N ILE A 85 -5.80 0.85 -0.21
CA ILE A 85 -5.21 -0.05 -1.23
C ILE A 85 -5.92 -1.43 -1.17
N GLY A 86 -7.25 -1.41 -1.08
CA GLY A 86 -8.06 -2.60 -0.85
C GLY A 86 -8.70 -3.19 -2.12
N GLY A 87 -8.87 -2.40 -3.18
CA GLY A 87 -9.45 -2.87 -4.44
C GLY A 87 -10.95 -3.18 -4.42
N PHE A 88 -11.62 -2.96 -3.29
CA PHE A 88 -13.05 -3.17 -3.18
C PHE A 88 -13.83 -2.14 -3.99
N SER A 89 -14.91 -2.58 -4.62
CA SER A 89 -15.85 -1.73 -5.33
C SER A 89 -17.27 -2.12 -4.94
N THR A 90 -18.19 -1.16 -5.04
CA THR A 90 -19.62 -1.35 -4.83
C THR A 90 -20.31 -2.06 -5.99
N HIS A 91 -19.63 -2.15 -7.14
CA HIS A 91 -20.13 -2.76 -8.37
C HIS A 91 -19.27 -3.96 -8.78
N ASP A 92 -19.89 -4.98 -9.35
CA ASP A 92 -19.20 -6.21 -9.81
C ASP A 92 -18.16 -5.93 -10.90
N ALA A 93 -18.41 -4.92 -11.74
CA ALA A 93 -17.50 -4.47 -12.80
C ALA A 93 -16.38 -3.54 -12.28
N SER A 94 -16.25 -3.38 -10.96
CA SER A 94 -15.30 -2.46 -10.33
C SER A 94 -15.43 -1.04 -10.90
N ILE A 95 -14.32 -0.39 -11.20
CA ILE A 95 -14.29 0.96 -11.79
C ILE A 95 -14.72 0.95 -13.27
N GLY A 96 -14.76 -0.23 -13.91
CA GLY A 96 -15.31 -0.40 -15.25
C GLY A 96 -16.77 0.04 -15.39
N TYR A 97 -17.56 -0.02 -14.30
CA TYR A 97 -18.97 0.43 -14.30
C TYR A 97 -19.16 1.90 -14.72
N PHE A 98 -18.20 2.76 -14.38
CA PHE A 98 -18.33 4.20 -14.62
C PHE A 98 -17.83 4.64 -16.01
N ASP A 99 -17.06 3.78 -16.71
CA ASP A 99 -16.40 3.99 -18.02
C ASP A 99 -15.91 5.43 -18.30
N SER A 100 -15.46 6.11 -17.25
CA SER A 100 -15.08 7.51 -17.31
C SER A 100 -13.56 7.65 -17.16
N PRO A 101 -12.86 8.19 -18.17
CA PRO A 101 -11.42 8.36 -18.11
C PRO A 101 -10.99 9.24 -16.92
N THR A 102 -11.82 10.22 -16.54
CA THR A 102 -11.53 11.13 -15.43
C THR A 102 -11.51 10.40 -14.09
N ILE A 103 -12.45 9.49 -13.85
CA ILE A 103 -12.51 8.68 -12.61
C ILE A 103 -11.27 7.78 -12.51
N ASN A 104 -10.91 7.12 -13.61
CA ASN A 104 -9.70 6.27 -13.67
C ASN A 104 -8.44 7.08 -13.30
N THR A 105 -8.27 8.26 -13.90
CA THR A 105 -7.11 9.11 -13.62
C THR A 105 -7.09 9.59 -12.17
N ILE A 106 -8.24 9.97 -11.60
CA ILE A 106 -8.34 10.40 -10.20
C ILE A 106 -7.89 9.27 -9.27
N ILE A 107 -8.44 8.06 -9.44
CA ILE A 107 -8.14 6.90 -8.59
C ILE A 107 -6.67 6.51 -8.72
N ALA A 108 -6.12 6.48 -9.93
CA ALA A 108 -4.70 6.22 -10.14
C ALA A 108 -3.80 7.24 -9.43
N ILE A 109 -4.12 8.54 -9.50
CA ILE A 109 -3.35 9.57 -8.78
C ILE A 109 -3.42 9.36 -7.27
N PHE A 110 -4.59 9.10 -6.71
CA PHE A 110 -4.74 8.85 -5.28
C PHE A 110 -4.05 7.57 -4.81
N LEU A 111 -4.01 6.52 -5.64
CA LEU A 111 -3.21 5.31 -5.38
C LEU A 111 -1.72 5.61 -5.33
N LEU A 112 -1.20 6.44 -6.24
CA LEU A 112 0.20 6.85 -6.18
C LEU A 112 0.50 7.65 -4.92
N ILE A 113 -0.39 8.55 -4.52
CA ILE A 113 -0.24 9.33 -3.30
C ILE A 113 -0.30 8.42 -2.05
N SER A 114 -1.21 7.45 -2.02
CA SER A 114 -1.38 6.51 -0.90
C SER A 114 -0.24 5.49 -0.80
N GLY A 115 0.28 5.03 -1.94
CA GLY A 115 1.44 4.11 -2.02
C GLY A 115 2.78 4.77 -1.68
N CYS A 116 2.82 6.10 -1.56
CA CYS A 116 3.99 6.83 -1.10
C CYS A 116 4.12 6.81 0.43
N ASN A 117 5.36 6.95 0.92
CA ASN A 117 5.65 6.98 2.34
C ASN A 117 4.89 8.11 3.06
N TYR A 118 3.98 7.76 3.98
CA TYR A 118 3.23 8.70 4.83
C TYR A 118 4.12 9.67 5.63
N GLY A 119 5.37 9.30 5.90
CA GLY A 119 6.37 10.16 6.51
C GLY A 119 6.73 11.39 5.66
N LEU A 120 6.67 11.30 4.32
CA LEU A 120 6.88 12.45 3.44
C LEU A 120 5.69 13.42 3.47
N HIS A 121 4.47 12.89 3.48
CA HIS A 121 3.25 13.70 3.58
C HIS A 121 3.24 14.52 4.88
N PHE A 122 3.71 13.93 5.98
CA PHE A 122 3.92 14.64 7.24
C PHE A 122 4.95 15.79 7.12
N SER A 123 6.05 15.56 6.39
CA SER A 123 7.06 16.58 6.18
C SER A 123 6.53 17.77 5.36
N LEU A 124 5.57 17.54 4.46
CA LEU A 124 4.91 18.59 3.68
C LEU A 124 3.97 19.44 4.57
N LEU A 125 3.15 18.77 5.41
CA LEU A 125 2.26 19.42 6.37
C LEU A 125 3.01 20.24 7.42
N SER A 126 4.26 19.86 7.73
CA SER A 126 5.15 20.63 8.62
C SER A 126 5.79 21.86 7.98
N GLY A 127 5.40 22.24 6.75
CA GLY A 127 5.84 23.47 6.08
C GLY A 127 7.19 23.37 5.36
N ARG A 128 7.72 22.17 5.11
CA ARG A 128 8.91 22.01 4.26
C ARG A 128 8.52 22.04 2.78
N SER A 129 9.35 22.70 1.97
CA SER A 129 9.21 22.82 0.51
C SER A 129 9.01 21.47 -0.19
N LEU A 130 8.26 21.47 -1.30
CA LEU A 130 8.06 20.33 -2.23
C LEU A 130 9.37 19.66 -2.69
N LYS A 131 10.50 20.37 -2.56
CA LYS A 131 11.85 19.86 -2.84
C LYS A 131 12.25 18.66 -1.96
N VAL A 132 11.58 18.44 -0.83
CA VAL A 132 11.81 17.26 0.04
C VAL A 132 11.47 15.95 -0.69
N TYR A 133 10.44 15.93 -1.55
CA TYR A 133 10.07 14.73 -2.32
C TYR A 133 11.18 14.28 -3.26
N TRP A 134 11.84 15.23 -3.92
CA TRP A 134 12.92 14.96 -4.88
C TRP A 134 14.25 14.61 -4.22
N ARG A 135 14.39 14.86 -2.91
CA ARG A 135 15.63 14.52 -2.18
C ARG A 135 15.61 13.08 -1.66
N ASP A 136 14.43 12.49 -1.53
CA ASP A 136 14.28 11.13 -1.05
C ASP A 136 14.52 10.11 -2.20
N PRO A 137 15.52 9.22 -2.06
CA PRO A 137 15.80 8.22 -3.08
C PRO A 137 14.69 7.17 -3.22
N GLU A 138 13.92 6.88 -2.16
CA GLU A 138 12.83 5.89 -2.21
C GLU A 138 11.68 6.41 -3.07
N PHE A 139 11.27 7.67 -2.87
CA PHE A 139 10.21 8.28 -3.68
C PHE A 139 10.59 8.36 -5.16
N ARG A 140 11.86 8.71 -5.46
CA ARG A 140 12.37 8.74 -6.84
C ARG A 140 12.38 7.36 -7.49
N MET A 141 12.79 6.33 -6.76
CA MET A 141 12.77 4.95 -7.25
C MET A 141 11.33 4.48 -7.48
N PHE A 142 10.41 4.76 -6.55
CA PHE A 142 8.99 4.42 -6.68
C PHE A 142 8.36 5.04 -7.94
N ILE A 143 8.49 6.35 -8.13
CA ILE A 143 7.94 7.04 -9.31
C ILE A 143 8.65 6.58 -10.60
N GLY A 144 9.97 6.35 -10.55
CA GLY A 144 10.74 5.87 -11.70
C GLY A 144 10.29 4.49 -12.17
N VAL A 145 10.13 3.54 -11.25
CA VAL A 145 9.59 2.20 -11.53
C VAL A 145 8.17 2.31 -12.07
N GLN A 146 7.31 3.10 -11.44
CA GLN A 146 5.94 3.29 -11.89
C GLN A 146 5.87 3.82 -13.33
N PHE A 147 6.61 4.88 -13.63
CA PHE A 147 6.63 5.49 -14.95
C PHE A 147 7.16 4.55 -16.01
N SER A 148 8.26 3.83 -15.72
CA SER A 148 8.81 2.84 -16.67
C SER A 148 7.82 1.73 -16.99
N LEU A 149 7.08 1.21 -16.00
CA LEU A 149 6.04 0.20 -16.21
C LEU A 149 4.89 0.72 -17.08
N VAL A 150 4.46 1.97 -16.87
CA VAL A 150 3.40 2.60 -17.67
C VAL A 150 3.84 2.73 -19.14
N VAL A 151 5.08 3.15 -19.39
CA VAL A 151 5.64 3.26 -20.75
C VAL A 151 5.69 1.89 -21.42
N ILE A 152 6.22 0.87 -20.74
CA ILE A 152 6.30 -0.50 -21.27
C ILE A 152 4.90 -1.03 -21.61
N CYS A 153 3.94 -0.88 -20.69
CA CYS A 153 2.57 -1.34 -20.90
C CYS A 153 1.90 -0.61 -22.08
N THR A 154 2.06 0.71 -22.16
CA THR A 154 1.52 1.51 -23.27
C THR A 154 2.08 1.06 -24.61
N LEU A 155 3.39 0.81 -24.71
CA LEU A 155 4.02 0.32 -25.94
C LEU A 155 3.46 -1.06 -26.35
N VAL A 156 3.31 -1.97 -25.39
CA VAL A 156 2.72 -3.30 -25.65
C VAL A 156 1.29 -3.18 -26.17
N LEU A 157 0.44 -2.38 -25.50
CA LEU A 157 -0.94 -2.19 -25.94
C LEU A 157 -1.04 -1.53 -27.32
N TRP A 158 -0.10 -0.63 -27.63
CA TRP A 158 0.01 -0.01 -28.94
C TRP A 158 0.29 -1.03 -30.04
N PHE A 159 1.24 -1.95 -29.82
CA PHE A 159 1.55 -3.00 -30.80
C PHE A 159 0.38 -3.96 -31.03
N HIS A 160 -0.44 -4.20 -30.01
CA HIS A 160 -1.60 -5.09 -30.10
C HIS A 160 -2.87 -4.43 -30.67
N ASN A 161 -2.86 -3.13 -30.98
CA ASN A 161 -4.01 -2.39 -31.55
C ASN A 161 -5.34 -2.63 -30.82
N VAL A 162 -5.30 -2.71 -29.48
CA VAL A 162 -6.48 -3.06 -28.67
C VAL A 162 -7.52 -1.94 -28.67
N TYR A 163 -7.10 -0.69 -28.80
CA TYR A 163 -7.97 0.49 -28.80
C TYR A 163 -7.71 1.39 -30.01
N SER A 164 -8.78 1.94 -30.57
CA SER A 164 -8.76 2.83 -31.73
C SER A 164 -8.19 4.23 -31.43
N SER A 165 -8.15 4.63 -30.15
CA SER A 165 -7.72 5.96 -29.72
C SER A 165 -6.50 5.90 -28.80
N ALA A 166 -5.41 6.55 -29.21
CA ALA A 166 -4.15 6.64 -28.45
C ALA A 166 -4.33 7.10 -26.99
N LEU A 167 -5.17 8.11 -26.78
CA LEU A 167 -5.46 8.66 -25.44
C LEU A 167 -6.18 7.65 -24.54
N MET A 168 -7.05 6.82 -25.11
CA MET A 168 -7.79 5.81 -24.37
C MET A 168 -6.87 4.65 -23.96
N THR A 169 -5.98 4.24 -24.87
CA THR A 169 -4.91 3.27 -24.57
C THR A 169 -4.03 3.73 -23.42
N ILE A 170 -3.59 4.99 -23.44
CA ILE A 170 -2.71 5.54 -22.39
C ILE A 170 -3.44 5.58 -21.05
N ASN A 171 -4.68 6.06 -21.01
CA ASN A 171 -5.44 6.14 -19.75
C ASN A 171 -5.69 4.75 -19.14
N GLN A 172 -6.08 3.77 -19.96
CA GLN A 172 -6.31 2.40 -19.50
C GLN A 172 -5.01 1.74 -19.04
N ALA A 173 -3.91 1.88 -19.80
CA ALA A 173 -2.60 1.36 -19.42
C ALA A 173 -2.10 2.01 -18.11
N PHE A 174 -2.22 3.33 -17.99
CA PHE A 174 -1.82 4.06 -16.80
C PHE A 174 -2.57 3.58 -15.55
N PHE A 175 -3.90 3.54 -15.62
CA PHE A 175 -4.74 3.10 -14.51
C PHE A 175 -4.39 1.68 -14.05
N GLN A 176 -4.30 0.76 -15.00
CA GLN A 176 -4.07 -0.65 -14.70
C GLN A 176 -2.68 -0.91 -14.13
N VAL A 177 -1.65 -0.27 -14.69
CA VAL A 177 -0.29 -0.41 -14.18
C VAL A 177 -0.18 0.18 -12.78
N VAL A 178 -0.82 1.32 -12.50
CA VAL A 178 -0.84 1.91 -11.16
C VAL A 178 -1.57 1.03 -10.17
N SER A 179 -2.77 0.55 -10.51
CA SER A 179 -3.57 -0.34 -9.68
C SER A 179 -2.82 -1.63 -9.30
N MET A 180 -2.19 -2.28 -10.28
CA MET A 180 -1.45 -3.52 -10.06
C MET A 180 -0.11 -3.29 -9.34
N ALA A 181 0.65 -2.25 -9.72
CA ALA A 181 1.93 -1.95 -9.07
C ALA A 181 1.76 -1.58 -7.60
N THR A 182 0.69 -0.85 -7.27
CA THR A 182 0.32 -0.53 -5.88
C THR A 182 -0.43 -1.66 -5.18
N THR A 183 -0.69 -2.78 -5.84
CA THR A 183 -1.43 -3.94 -5.29
C THR A 183 -2.88 -3.67 -4.89
N ALA A 184 -3.46 -2.56 -5.38
CA ALA A 184 -4.86 -2.22 -5.16
C ALA A 184 -5.79 -3.19 -5.89
N GLY A 185 -5.44 -3.64 -7.10
CA GLY A 185 -6.21 -4.69 -7.79
C GLY A 185 -7.56 -4.23 -8.35
N PHE A 186 -7.79 -2.93 -8.51
CA PHE A 186 -8.92 -2.44 -9.29
C PHE A 186 -8.82 -2.86 -10.76
N THR A 187 -9.96 -3.23 -11.33
CA THR A 187 -10.09 -3.72 -12.70
C THR A 187 -10.99 -2.81 -13.52
N THR A 188 -10.76 -2.80 -14.84
CA THR A 188 -11.65 -2.19 -15.85
C THR A 188 -11.91 -3.26 -16.91
N ASP A 189 -12.93 -3.08 -17.73
CA ASP A 189 -13.36 -4.07 -18.74
C ASP A 189 -12.24 -4.52 -19.71
N SER A 190 -11.17 -3.73 -19.82
CA SER A 190 -9.94 -4.05 -20.54
C SER A 190 -9.28 -5.39 -20.17
N ILE A 191 -9.48 -5.88 -18.93
CA ILE A 191 -8.85 -7.13 -18.47
C ILE A 191 -9.52 -8.37 -19.08
N ALA A 192 -10.83 -8.32 -19.35
CA ALA A 192 -11.59 -9.47 -19.83
C ALA A 192 -11.30 -9.82 -21.31
N ALA A 193 -10.94 -8.82 -22.12
CA ALA A 193 -10.76 -9.00 -23.57
C ALA A 193 -9.37 -9.56 -23.96
N GLY A 194 -8.35 -9.44 -23.11
CA GLY A 194 -6.96 -9.73 -23.47
C GLY A 194 -6.34 -10.88 -22.67
N ARG A 195 -6.27 -12.08 -23.27
CA ARG A 195 -5.50 -13.24 -22.75
C ARG A 195 -3.98 -12.96 -22.57
N SER A 196 -3.52 -11.84 -23.12
CA SER A 196 -2.17 -11.27 -22.95
C SER A 196 -2.07 -10.31 -21.76
N PHE A 197 -3.12 -9.56 -21.43
CA PHE A 197 -3.14 -8.54 -20.38
C PHE A 197 -3.00 -9.12 -18.98
N CYS A 198 -3.67 -10.25 -18.71
CA CYS A 198 -3.50 -11.05 -17.48
C CYS A 198 -2.05 -11.47 -17.23
N ARG A 199 -1.26 -11.70 -18.29
CA ARG A 199 0.14 -12.11 -18.20
C ARG A 199 1.05 -10.93 -17.82
N TYR A 200 0.74 -9.72 -18.31
CA TYR A 200 1.46 -8.50 -17.95
C TYR A 200 1.15 -8.03 -16.53
N CYS A 201 -0.10 -8.16 -16.05
CA CYS A 201 -0.44 -7.90 -14.64
C CYS A 201 0.39 -8.76 -13.69
N PHE A 202 0.60 -10.03 -14.03
CA PHE A 202 1.45 -10.95 -13.26
C PHE A 202 2.92 -10.52 -13.26
N TYR A 203 3.45 -10.03 -14.39
CA TYR A 203 4.81 -9.48 -14.48
C TYR A 203 4.99 -8.17 -13.70
N VAL A 204 3.99 -7.28 -13.70
CA VAL A 204 3.99 -6.04 -12.92
C VAL A 204 4.03 -6.34 -11.41
N GLN A 205 3.20 -7.28 -10.94
CA GLN A 205 3.19 -7.75 -9.54
C GLN A 205 4.55 -8.31 -9.10
N LEU A 206 5.23 -9.02 -10.01
CA LEU A 206 6.53 -9.63 -9.75
C LEU A 206 7.67 -8.61 -9.70
N LEU A 207 7.55 -7.49 -10.44
CA LEU A 207 8.51 -6.38 -10.45
C LEU A 207 8.34 -5.42 -9.26
N SER A 208 7.11 -5.13 -8.82
CA SER A 208 6.87 -4.25 -7.66
C SER A 208 7.29 -4.91 -6.34
N ALA A 209 7.22 -6.25 -6.24
CA ALA A 209 7.76 -7.01 -5.11
C ALA A 209 9.28 -6.87 -4.92
N VAL A 210 10.01 -6.37 -5.94
CA VAL A 210 11.46 -6.19 -5.91
C VAL A 210 11.86 -4.80 -5.37
N ALA A 211 10.93 -3.85 -5.22
CA ALA A 211 11.25 -2.51 -4.70
C ALA A 211 11.47 -2.55 -3.16
N PRO A 212 12.71 -2.36 -2.65
CA PRO A 212 12.95 -2.32 -1.22
C PRO A 212 12.28 -1.08 -0.62
N GLY A 213 11.27 -1.27 0.22
CA GLY A 213 10.61 -0.18 0.96
C GLY A 213 9.09 -0.13 0.86
N GLN A 214 8.47 -0.86 -0.08
CA GLN A 214 7.02 -1.04 -0.12
C GLN A 214 6.62 -2.03 0.99
N ARG A 215 6.55 -1.55 2.24
CA ARG A 215 5.85 -2.28 3.30
C ARG A 215 4.38 -2.30 2.90
N ALA A 216 3.96 -3.38 2.25
CA ALA A 216 2.56 -3.78 2.26
C ALA A 216 2.15 -3.83 3.73
N VAL A 217 1.29 -2.88 4.12
CA VAL A 217 0.61 -2.93 5.42
C VAL A 217 -0.49 -3.97 5.24
N ALA A 218 -0.10 -5.25 5.31
CA ALA A 218 -0.99 -6.39 5.41
C ALA A 218 -0.77 -7.06 6.76
#